data_AF-A0A242CGI1-F1
#
_entry.id   AF-A0A242CGI1-F1
#
_cell.length_a   1.000
_cell.length_b   1.000
_cell.length_c   1.000
_cell.angle_alpha   90.00
_cell.angle_beta   90.00
_cell.angle_gamma   90.00
#
_symmetry.space_group_name_H-M   'P 1'
#
loop_
_entity.id
_entity.type
_entity.pdbx_description
1 polymer ?
#
loop_
_entity_poly.entity_id
_entity_poly.type
_entity_poly.pdbx_seq_one_letter_code
_entity_poly.pdbx_strand_id
1 'polypeptide(L)'
;MSDLKLTPDGDLALGQQVTDDNGNLLYYSSSAQLSNGHVTTEPLSDSVPIRDIDTVFGYDEKLQWIQSILRTDNPDWSIYPTIGANVSDLAGELNSPKTAAKGIKNISDALTSSGYLKTTDFEIDSVPVSPTKIMYNIRLQRNEQTTYQYNFVLDLEIGILNYYEIEGSIYK
;
A
#
# COMPACT_ATOMS: atom_id res chain seq x y z
N MET A 1 30.39 -9.61 -3.88
CA MET A 1 30.60 -8.36 -3.12
C MET A 1 30.92 -8.74 -1.69
N SER A 2 31.80 -8.01 -1.03
CA SER A 2 32.19 -8.29 0.36
C SER A 2 31.40 -7.36 1.28
N ASP A 3 30.83 -7.93 2.34
CA ASP A 3 30.07 -7.19 3.35
C ASP A 3 30.94 -6.90 4.58
N LEU A 4 30.69 -5.80 5.28
CA LEU A 4 31.42 -5.43 6.50
C LEU A 4 30.71 -6.03 7.72
N LYS A 5 31.42 -6.85 8.49
CA LYS A 5 30.95 -7.51 9.71
C LYS A 5 31.76 -7.06 10.91
N LEU A 6 31.19 -7.11 12.10
CA LEU A 6 31.93 -6.92 13.36
C LEU A 6 32.38 -8.29 13.89
N THR A 7 33.65 -8.43 14.26
CA THR A 7 34.17 -9.62 14.93
C THR A 7 33.67 -9.68 16.37
N PRO A 8 33.78 -10.84 17.05
CA PRO A 8 33.49 -10.96 18.49
C PRO A 8 34.30 -9.99 19.36
N ASP A 9 35.46 -9.55 18.87
CA ASP A 9 36.36 -8.59 19.54
C ASP A 9 36.05 -7.12 19.16
N GLY A 10 35.05 -6.88 18.30
CA GLY A 10 34.59 -5.55 17.89
C GLY A 10 35.31 -4.95 16.67
N ASP A 11 36.15 -5.72 15.98
CA ASP A 11 36.87 -5.27 14.78
C ASP A 11 36.00 -5.41 13.51
N LEU A 12 36.26 -4.60 12.49
CA LEU A 12 35.60 -4.76 11.19
C LEU A 12 36.30 -5.85 10.37
N ALA A 13 35.56 -6.89 9.98
CA ALA A 13 35.98 -7.97 9.11
C ALA A 13 35.13 -8.03 7.83
N LEU A 14 35.71 -8.53 6.73
CA LEU A 14 34.96 -8.77 5.50
C LEU A 14 34.29 -10.14 5.59
N GLY A 15 32.96 -10.16 5.58
CA GLY A 15 32.17 -11.38 5.54
C GLY A 15 31.66 -11.72 4.14
N GLN A 16 31.25 -12.98 3.97
CA GLN A 16 30.58 -13.41 2.75
C GLN A 16 29.08 -13.11 2.85
N GLN A 17 28.59 -12.43 1.81
CA GLN A 17 27.17 -12.20 1.58
C GLN A 17 26.45 -13.54 1.40
N VAL A 18 25.33 -13.74 2.11
CA VAL A 18 24.44 -14.89 1.87
C VAL A 18 23.27 -14.43 1.03
N THR A 19 22.91 -15.24 0.04
CA THR A 19 21.78 -14.95 -0.85
C THR A 19 20.84 -16.15 -0.98
N ASP A 20 19.59 -15.89 -1.32
CA ASP A 20 18.67 -16.92 -1.80
C ASP A 20 19.02 -17.38 -3.24
N ASP A 21 18.29 -18.37 -3.75
CA ASP A 21 18.48 -18.94 -5.09
C ASP A 21 18.28 -17.90 -6.22
N ASN A 22 17.66 -16.75 -5.92
CA ASN A 22 17.43 -15.66 -6.85
C ASN A 22 18.46 -14.53 -6.70
N GLY A 23 19.47 -14.70 -5.84
CA GLY A 23 20.53 -13.71 -5.60
C GLY A 23 20.14 -12.59 -4.64
N ASN A 24 19.01 -12.69 -3.93
CA ASN A 24 18.59 -11.69 -2.96
C ASN A 24 19.33 -11.87 -1.62
N LEU A 25 19.73 -10.77 -1.00
CA LEU A 25 20.38 -10.72 0.31
C LEU A 25 19.54 -11.39 1.41
N LEU A 26 20.15 -12.27 2.18
CA LEU A 26 19.56 -12.88 3.37
C LEU A 26 20.26 -12.40 4.64
N TYR A 27 19.46 -12.07 5.64
CA TYR A 27 19.89 -11.84 7.01
C TYR A 27 19.26 -12.91 7.92
N TYR A 28 19.66 -12.95 9.18
CA TYR A 28 19.22 -13.92 10.16
C TYR A 28 18.72 -13.22 11.42
N SER A 29 17.57 -13.64 11.93
CA SER A 29 17.02 -13.17 13.21
C SER A 29 16.96 -14.31 14.20
N SER A 30 17.34 -14.07 15.46
CA SER A 30 17.27 -15.07 16.53
C SER A 30 15.87 -15.13 17.14
N SER A 31 15.28 -16.32 17.16
CA SER A 31 13.96 -16.58 17.76
C SER A 31 13.88 -16.25 19.26
N ALA A 32 15.01 -16.20 19.97
CA ALA A 32 15.09 -15.88 21.39
C ALA A 32 15.03 -14.37 21.72
N GLN A 33 15.09 -13.48 20.72
CA GLN A 33 15.21 -12.02 20.93
C GLN A 33 14.21 -11.17 20.13
N LEU A 34 13.04 -11.74 19.79
CA LEU A 34 11.96 -11.10 19.03
C LEU A 34 11.39 -9.80 19.63
N SER A 35 11.89 -9.32 20.77
CA SER A 35 11.52 -8.03 21.35
C SER A 35 12.38 -6.85 20.84
N ASN A 36 13.61 -7.09 20.35
CA ASN A 36 14.56 -6.00 20.03
C ASN A 36 15.17 -6.06 18.61
N GLY A 37 14.62 -6.86 17.69
CA GLY A 37 14.93 -6.74 16.25
C GLY A 37 16.40 -6.91 15.88
N HIS A 38 17.16 -7.75 16.61
CA HIS A 38 18.56 -7.97 16.29
C HIS A 38 18.68 -8.82 15.02
N VAL A 39 19.03 -8.17 13.93
CA VAL A 39 19.33 -8.78 12.63
C VAL A 39 20.85 -9.01 12.56
N THR A 40 21.26 -10.21 12.17
CA THR A 40 22.67 -10.59 12.00
C THR A 40 22.90 -11.23 10.62
N THR A 41 24.12 -11.21 10.13
CA THR A 41 24.53 -11.90 8.91
C THR A 41 25.19 -13.26 9.20
N GLU A 42 25.13 -13.72 10.45
CA GLU A 42 25.63 -15.01 10.89
C GLU A 42 24.48 -15.90 11.40
N PRO A 43 24.22 -17.06 10.75
CA PRO A 43 23.20 -17.96 11.23
C PRO A 43 23.63 -18.61 12.55
N LEU A 44 22.90 -18.32 13.62
CA LEU A 44 22.94 -19.10 14.87
C LEU A 44 22.09 -20.37 14.71
N SER A 45 22.28 -21.35 15.60
CA SER A 45 21.51 -22.62 15.58
C SER A 45 19.99 -22.42 15.58
N ASP A 46 19.53 -21.31 16.17
CA ASP A 46 18.11 -21.00 16.39
C ASP A 46 17.66 -19.78 15.57
N SER A 47 18.45 -19.42 14.55
CA SER A 47 18.18 -18.27 13.69
C SER A 47 17.30 -18.63 12.50
N VAL A 48 16.41 -17.72 12.14
CA VAL A 48 15.53 -17.83 10.97
C VAL A 48 16.01 -16.85 9.92
N PRO A 49 16.18 -17.28 8.64
CA PRO A 49 16.53 -16.36 7.58
C PRO A 49 15.38 -15.38 7.36
N ILE A 50 15.70 -14.09 7.35
CA ILE A 50 14.78 -13.00 7.10
C ILE A 50 15.30 -12.15 5.94
N ARG A 51 14.38 -11.55 5.20
CA ARG A 51 14.71 -10.57 4.16
C ARG A 51 14.80 -9.18 4.79
N ASP A 52 15.61 -8.31 4.18
CA ASP A 52 15.72 -6.89 4.56
C ASP A 52 14.41 -6.14 4.31
N ILE A 53 13.70 -6.54 3.25
CA ILE A 53 12.41 -5.98 2.85
C ILE A 53 11.37 -7.09 2.88
N ASP A 54 10.38 -6.93 3.74
CA ASP A 54 9.20 -7.80 3.75
C ASP A 54 8.43 -7.63 2.45
N THR A 55 8.34 -8.72 1.69
CA THR A 55 7.55 -8.74 0.47
C THR A 55 6.11 -9.04 0.83
N VAL A 56 5.21 -8.17 0.40
CA VAL A 56 3.77 -8.31 0.60
C VAL A 56 3.19 -9.02 -0.62
N PHE A 57 2.34 -10.02 -0.39
CA PHE A 57 1.77 -10.84 -1.47
C PHE A 57 0.24 -10.93 -1.37
N GLY A 58 -0.42 -11.11 -2.51
CA GLY A 58 -1.82 -11.46 -2.57
C GLY A 58 -2.74 -10.29 -2.27
N TYR A 59 -3.51 -10.35 -1.19
CA TYR A 59 -4.49 -9.31 -0.89
C TYR A 59 -3.84 -7.99 -0.47
N ASP A 60 -2.88 -8.07 0.44
CA ASP A 60 -2.23 -6.89 1.02
C ASP A 60 -1.45 -6.10 -0.05
N GLU A 61 -0.90 -6.79 -1.05
CA GLU A 61 -0.26 -6.20 -2.22
C GLU A 61 -1.26 -5.37 -3.04
N LYS A 62 -2.42 -5.96 -3.38
CA LYS A 62 -3.48 -5.26 -4.11
C LYS A 62 -4.01 -4.06 -3.34
N LEU A 63 -4.13 -4.18 -2.02
CA LEU A 63 -4.56 -3.11 -1.15
C LEU A 63 -3.57 -1.93 -1.17
N GLN A 64 -2.28 -2.22 -1.02
CA GLN A 64 -1.21 -1.21 -1.10
C GLN A 64 -1.20 -0.53 -2.46
N TRP A 65 -1.41 -1.30 -3.53
CA TRP A 65 -1.51 -0.77 -4.88
C TRP A 65 -2.69 0.20 -5.03
N ILE A 66 -3.89 -0.20 -4.61
CA ILE A 66 -5.09 0.65 -4.64
C ILE A 66 -4.88 1.95 -3.84
N GLN A 67 -4.32 1.83 -2.63
CA GLN A 67 -4.02 3.00 -1.79
C GLN A 67 -3.08 3.98 -2.49
N SER A 68 -2.08 3.46 -3.19
CA SER A 68 -1.12 4.29 -3.94
C SER A 68 -1.80 5.01 -5.11
N ILE A 69 -2.61 4.31 -5.90
CA ILE A 69 -3.33 4.89 -7.04
C ILE A 69 -4.32 5.97 -6.59
N LEU A 70 -5.07 5.71 -5.51
CA LEU A 70 -6.09 6.65 -5.02
C LEU A 70 -5.49 7.95 -4.51
N ARG A 71 -4.26 7.93 -3.99
CA ARG A 71 -3.55 9.10 -3.46
C ARG A 71 -2.70 9.83 -4.49
N THR A 72 -2.70 9.35 -5.73
CA THR A 72 -1.91 9.93 -6.81
C THR A 72 -2.85 10.67 -7.75
N ASP A 73 -2.45 11.88 -8.14
CA ASP A 73 -3.12 12.66 -9.17
C ASP A 73 -2.30 12.62 -10.46
N ASN A 74 -2.96 12.77 -11.61
CA ASN A 74 -2.30 12.86 -12.90
C ASN A 74 -2.04 14.32 -13.26
N PRO A 75 -0.83 14.68 -13.75
CA PRO A 75 0.31 13.82 -14.05
C PRO A 75 1.44 13.92 -13.00
N ASP A 76 1.23 13.45 -11.76
CA ASP A 76 2.30 13.41 -10.74
C ASP A 76 3.50 12.58 -11.22
N TRP A 77 3.23 11.57 -12.06
CA TRP A 77 4.23 10.68 -12.65
C TRP A 77 4.45 11.02 -14.12
N SER A 78 5.49 11.79 -14.42
CA SER A 78 5.81 12.24 -15.79
C SER A 78 5.95 11.11 -16.82
N ILE A 79 6.46 9.95 -16.41
CA ILE A 79 6.67 8.77 -17.28
C ILE A 79 5.38 7.95 -17.43
N TYR A 80 4.47 8.06 -16.47
CA TYR A 80 3.22 7.32 -16.43
C TYR A 80 2.04 8.27 -16.13
N PRO A 81 1.67 9.13 -17.10
CA PRO A 81 0.71 10.22 -16.88
C PRO A 81 -0.75 9.75 -16.76
N THR A 82 -0.97 8.44 -16.74
CA THR A 82 -2.27 7.80 -16.57
C THR A 82 -2.43 7.13 -15.20
N ILE A 83 -1.38 7.15 -14.37
CA ILE A 83 -1.38 6.59 -13.02
C ILE A 83 -1.86 7.66 -12.05
N GLY A 84 -3.12 7.54 -11.64
CA GLY A 84 -3.71 8.41 -10.63
C GLY A 84 -5.23 8.42 -10.73
N ALA A 85 -5.90 8.44 -9.59
CA ALA A 85 -7.35 8.46 -9.55
C ALA A 85 -7.93 9.86 -9.78
N ASN A 86 -7.15 10.93 -9.64
CA ASN A 86 -7.64 12.31 -9.82
C ASN A 86 -8.89 12.58 -8.96
N VAL A 87 -8.97 11.98 -7.77
CA VAL A 87 -10.12 12.16 -6.89
C VAL A 87 -10.06 13.53 -6.21
N SER A 88 -8.88 14.13 -6.12
CA SER A 88 -8.67 15.51 -5.69
C SER A 88 -9.36 16.53 -6.60
N ASP A 89 -9.53 16.22 -7.89
CA ASP A 89 -10.24 17.10 -8.86
C ASP A 89 -11.72 17.31 -8.53
N LEU A 90 -12.28 16.48 -7.65
CA LEU A 90 -13.65 16.62 -7.17
C LEU A 90 -13.75 17.62 -6.01
N ALA A 91 -12.63 18.07 -5.44
CA ALA A 91 -12.63 19.11 -4.43
C ALA A 91 -13.20 20.42 -5.02
N GLY A 92 -14.11 21.03 -4.27
CA GLY A 92 -14.93 22.17 -4.68
C GLY A 92 -16.24 21.78 -5.36
N GLU A 93 -16.46 20.51 -5.72
CA GLU A 93 -17.75 20.06 -6.25
C GLU A 93 -18.79 19.87 -5.15
N LEU A 94 -20.08 20.02 -5.50
CA LEU A 94 -21.18 19.70 -4.60
C LEU A 94 -21.27 18.18 -4.41
N ASN A 95 -21.62 17.73 -3.21
CA ASN A 95 -21.96 16.32 -3.00
C ASN A 95 -23.27 15.99 -3.74
N SER A 96 -23.12 15.38 -4.92
CA SER A 96 -24.23 15.04 -5.80
C SER A 96 -24.04 13.65 -6.40
N PRO A 97 -25.12 12.98 -6.85
CA PRO A 97 -24.99 11.71 -7.56
C PRO A 97 -24.08 11.80 -8.80
N LYS A 98 -24.05 12.96 -9.46
CA LYS A 98 -23.17 13.21 -10.62
C LYS A 98 -21.70 13.24 -10.22
N THR A 99 -21.37 13.93 -9.13
CA THR A 99 -20.02 14.00 -8.57
C THR A 99 -19.54 12.62 -8.13
N ALA A 100 -20.41 11.87 -7.44
CA ALA A 100 -20.12 10.51 -7.01
C ALA A 100 -19.85 9.57 -8.19
N ALA A 101 -20.67 9.65 -9.26
CA ALA A 101 -20.45 8.88 -10.48
C ALA A 101 -19.13 9.26 -11.19
N LYS A 102 -18.76 10.55 -11.18
CA LYS A 102 -17.46 11.01 -11.70
C LYS A 102 -16.32 10.39 -10.90
N GLY A 103 -16.40 10.36 -9.57
CA GLY A 103 -15.41 9.70 -8.72
C GLY A 103 -15.30 8.20 -8.95
N ILE A 104 -16.42 7.49 -9.08
CA ILE A 104 -16.42 6.06 -9.42
C ILE A 104 -15.69 5.83 -10.75
N LYS A 105 -15.99 6.62 -11.77
CA LYS A 105 -15.35 6.51 -13.09
C LYS A 105 -13.84 6.76 -12.99
N ASN A 106 -13.45 7.84 -12.32
CA ASN A 106 -12.06 8.23 -12.08
C ASN A 106 -11.25 7.11 -11.41
N ILE A 107 -11.80 6.52 -10.34
CA ILE A 107 -11.17 5.39 -9.64
C ILE A 107 -11.09 4.16 -10.55
N SER A 108 -12.19 3.81 -11.22
CA SER A 108 -12.25 2.65 -12.13
C SER A 108 -11.23 2.74 -13.26
N ASP A 109 -11.12 3.90 -13.90
CA ASP A 109 -10.17 4.15 -14.98
C ASP A 109 -8.72 4.03 -14.47
N ALA A 110 -8.44 4.61 -13.29
CA ALA A 110 -7.11 4.55 -12.69
C ALA A 110 -6.69 3.12 -12.31
N LEU A 111 -7.61 2.34 -11.71
CA LEU A 111 -7.38 0.95 -11.32
C LEU A 111 -7.19 0.01 -12.53
N THR A 112 -7.64 0.39 -13.73
CA THR A 112 -7.56 -0.45 -14.93
C THR A 112 -6.51 0.03 -15.94
N SER A 113 -6.05 1.28 -15.83
CA SER A 113 -5.11 1.92 -16.76
C SER A 113 -3.81 1.14 -17.00
N SER A 114 -3.27 0.51 -15.95
CA SER A 114 -2.03 -0.26 -15.99
C SER A 114 -2.20 -1.69 -16.49
N GLY A 115 -3.45 -2.16 -16.62
CA GLY A 115 -3.77 -3.56 -16.88
C GLY A 115 -3.58 -4.50 -15.68
N TYR A 116 -3.20 -3.97 -14.50
CA TYR A 116 -2.99 -4.77 -13.28
C TYR A 116 -4.30 -5.36 -12.72
N LEU A 117 -5.39 -4.57 -12.71
CA LEU A 117 -6.74 -5.05 -12.44
C LEU A 117 -7.61 -4.95 -13.68
N LYS A 118 -8.58 -5.87 -13.80
CA LYS A 118 -9.67 -5.80 -14.77
C LYS A 118 -10.94 -5.26 -14.10
N THR A 119 -11.85 -4.71 -14.89
CA THR A 119 -13.15 -4.24 -14.42
C THR A 119 -14.01 -5.34 -13.78
N THR A 120 -13.71 -6.61 -14.06
CA THR A 120 -14.37 -7.77 -13.44
C THR A 120 -13.81 -8.15 -12.07
N ASP A 121 -12.66 -7.58 -11.69
CA ASP A 121 -11.96 -7.97 -10.47
C ASP A 121 -12.43 -7.16 -9.25
N PHE A 122 -13.22 -6.10 -9.49
CA PHE A 122 -13.66 -5.19 -8.45
C PHE A 122 -15.02 -4.54 -8.74
N GLU A 123 -15.65 -4.07 -7.67
CA GLU A 123 -16.88 -3.26 -7.69
C GLU A 123 -16.64 -1.98 -6.86
N ILE A 124 -17.23 -0.85 -7.28
CA ILE A 124 -17.09 0.43 -6.58
C ILE A 124 -18.47 1.02 -6.31
N ASP A 125 -18.75 1.32 -5.05
CA ASP A 125 -19.94 2.04 -4.62
C ASP A 125 -19.59 3.35 -3.95
N SER A 126 -20.48 4.33 -4.03
CA SER A 126 -20.35 5.61 -3.34
C SER A 126 -21.50 5.83 -2.36
N VAL A 127 -21.19 6.30 -1.15
CA VAL A 127 -22.17 6.66 -0.12
C VAL A 127 -21.93 8.11 0.31
N PRO A 128 -22.94 8.98 0.26
CA PRO A 128 -22.82 10.33 0.83
C PRO A 128 -22.80 10.21 2.37
N VAL A 129 -21.72 10.66 2.99
CA VAL A 129 -21.56 10.61 4.47
C VAL A 129 -21.99 11.94 5.09
N SER A 130 -21.74 13.05 4.40
CA SER A 130 -22.13 14.39 4.83
C SER A 130 -22.31 15.30 3.60
N PRO A 131 -22.79 16.56 3.75
CA PRO A 131 -22.91 17.50 2.63
C PRO A 131 -21.60 17.72 1.84
N THR A 132 -20.45 17.47 2.45
CA THR A 132 -19.13 17.67 1.85
C THR A 132 -18.33 16.37 1.72
N LYS A 133 -18.82 15.22 2.20
CA LYS A 133 -18.03 13.97 2.22
C LYS A 133 -18.70 12.84 1.46
N ILE A 134 -17.93 12.17 0.61
CA ILE A 134 -18.32 10.96 -0.10
C ILE A 134 -17.40 9.82 0.33
N MET A 135 -17.97 8.71 0.79
CA MET A 135 -17.23 7.47 1.01
C MET A 135 -17.32 6.60 -0.24
N TYR A 136 -16.17 6.17 -0.75
CA TYR A 136 -16.09 5.16 -1.80
C TYR A 136 -15.71 3.82 -1.19
N ASN A 137 -16.48 2.78 -1.51
CA ASN A 137 -16.24 1.41 -1.09
C ASN A 137 -15.78 0.62 -2.31
N ILE A 138 -14.56 0.09 -2.26
CA ILE A 138 -13.97 -0.72 -3.31
C ILE A 138 -13.96 -2.16 -2.83
N ARG A 139 -14.71 -3.02 -3.52
CA ARG A 139 -14.87 -4.44 -3.20
C ARG A 139 -14.08 -5.26 -4.22
N LEU A 140 -13.03 -5.94 -3.79
CA LEU A 140 -12.22 -6.84 -4.62
C LEU A 140 -12.76 -8.26 -4.54
N GLN A 141 -12.98 -8.88 -5.68
CA GLN A 141 -13.41 -10.27 -5.75
C GLN A 141 -12.20 -11.20 -5.84
N ARG A 142 -12.09 -12.12 -4.89
CA ARG A 142 -11.14 -13.24 -4.92
C ARG A 142 -11.94 -14.54 -4.91
N ASN A 143 -11.99 -15.19 -6.07
CA ASN A 143 -12.82 -16.38 -6.32
C ASN A 143 -14.31 -16.09 -6.06
N GLU A 144 -15.16 -17.12 -6.12
CA GLU A 144 -16.63 -16.95 -6.05
C GLU A 144 -17.15 -16.49 -4.67
N GLN A 145 -16.32 -16.44 -3.62
CA GLN A 145 -16.80 -16.23 -2.24
C GLN A 145 -16.02 -15.21 -1.39
N THR A 146 -14.78 -14.86 -1.71
CA THR A 146 -14.00 -13.94 -0.86
C THR A 146 -14.06 -12.53 -1.43
N THR A 147 -14.78 -11.65 -0.75
CA THR A 147 -14.79 -10.22 -1.07
C THR A 147 -13.94 -9.49 -0.05
N TYR A 148 -12.93 -8.77 -0.51
CA TYR A 148 -12.22 -7.82 0.34
C TYR A 148 -12.73 -6.42 0.10
N GLN A 149 -12.76 -5.60 1.14
CA GLN A 149 -13.31 -4.26 1.06
C GLN A 149 -12.28 -3.24 1.53
N TYR A 150 -12.06 -2.23 0.70
CA TYR A 150 -11.31 -1.03 1.05
C TYR A 150 -12.22 0.18 0.96
N ASN A 151 -12.28 0.96 2.03
CA ASN A 151 -13.10 2.16 2.11
C ASN A 151 -12.20 3.37 2.27
N PHE A 152 -12.48 4.43 1.53
CA PHE A 152 -11.88 5.73 1.78
C PHE A 152 -12.91 6.84 1.68
N VAL A 153 -12.68 7.91 2.44
CA VAL A 153 -13.54 9.09 2.47
C VAL A 153 -12.84 10.22 1.76
N LEU A 154 -13.51 10.78 0.76
CA LEU A 154 -13.12 12.02 0.12
C LEU A 154 -13.89 13.17 0.76
N ASP A 155 -13.17 14.18 1.22
CA ASP A 155 -13.75 15.46 1.59
C ASP A 155 -13.70 16.39 0.37
N LEU A 156 -14.85 16.87 -0.07
CA LEU A 156 -14.99 17.75 -1.22
C LEU A 156 -14.56 19.19 -0.88
N GLU A 157 -14.28 19.55 0.38
CA GLU A 157 -13.69 20.85 0.69
C GLU A 157 -12.16 20.84 0.67
N ILE A 158 -11.55 19.75 1.15
CA ILE A 158 -10.10 19.69 1.42
C ILE A 158 -9.36 18.55 0.71
N GLY A 159 -10.07 17.60 0.09
CA GLY A 159 -9.48 16.47 -0.64
C GLY A 159 -9.45 15.16 0.17
N ILE A 160 -8.50 14.29 -0.14
CA ILE A 160 -8.38 12.97 0.51
C ILE A 160 -7.93 13.14 1.95
N LEU A 161 -8.72 12.63 2.89
CA LEU A 161 -8.35 12.61 4.30
C LEU A 161 -7.35 11.48 4.59
N ASN A 162 -6.23 11.80 5.22
CA ASN A 162 -5.28 10.80 5.71
C ASN A 162 -5.81 10.14 6.99
N TYR A 163 -5.35 8.92 7.31
CA TYR A 163 -5.81 8.14 8.48
C TYR A 163 -5.74 8.94 9.80
N TYR A 164 -4.73 9.80 9.97
CA TYR A 164 -4.57 10.67 11.14
C TYR A 164 -5.66 11.75 11.27
N GLU A 165 -6.36 12.12 10.19
CA GLU A 165 -7.41 13.15 10.20
C GLU A 165 -8.80 12.56 10.55
N ILE A 166 -8.93 11.24 10.39
CA ILE A 166 -10.15 10.49 10.75
C ILE A 166 -10.24 10.35 12.27
N GLU A 167 -9.14 10.03 12.97
CA GLU A 167 -9.15 9.89 14.43
C GLU A 167 -9.43 11.22 15.16
N GLY A 168 -9.01 12.36 14.61
CA GLY A 168 -9.31 13.68 15.17
C GLY A 168 -10.77 14.14 14.98
N SER A 169 -11.52 13.48 14.09
CA SER A 169 -12.91 13.84 13.75
C SER A 169 -13.96 12.99 14.47
N ILE A 170 -13.56 11.86 15.06
CA ILE A 170 -14.46 10.98 15.84
C ILE A 170 -14.59 11.48 17.29
N TYR A 171 -13.70 12.38 17.72
CA TYR A 171 -13.75 13.03 19.03
C TYR A 171 -13.95 14.55 18.93
N LYS A 172 -15.04 14.99 18.28
CA LYS A 172 -15.57 16.34 18.46
C LYS A 172 -17.10 16.35 18.44
#